data_AF-A0A8J3LDK3-F1
#
_entry.id   AF-A0A8J3LDK3-F1
#
_cell.length_a   1.000
_cell.length_b   1.000
_cell.length_c   1.000
_cell.angle_alpha   90.00
_cell.angle_beta   90.00
_cell.angle_gamma   90.00
#
_symmetry.space_group_name_H-M   'P 1'
#
loop_
_entity.id
_entity.type
_entity.pdbx_description
1 polymer ?
#
loop_
_entity_poly.entity_id
_entity_poly.type
_entity_poly.pdbx_seq_one_letter_code
_entity_poly.pdbx_strand_id
1 'polypeptide(L)'
;MNRTDPDLTAVRDLPALDPSDESVSRTWYLLNARHTAARGRSPRRLARWLVPVTAGLVVTIVALGAVTVGGLGGHRFATPNIALVKASHQPPPTALGTNPMLSKTTPEAVAALAELARTAEHTAAADLPPGHLVHVLTEGWASSLRSDDRTGKVVFQPRETWLDPQGMIILKLLDGDQNLFDGLHSNHEGELAQARTFLNDNGPSIAFPTPQWLAQLPTEAEPLLTELRADVPDGGQTWTRDHALWDAMAGLYQACDLLLSPQLRAGLLRAFQGMDGLTAGTVTIDDIELVAIRHTDGRSAVEILFDPVTAWAVGRRSIDLSGEVTLVPPDPGPKFEPLVSYHGTWRQSIVATVDER
;
A
#
# COMPACT_ATOMS: atom_id res chain seq x y z
N MET A 1 -45.51 18.34 -30.89
CA MET A 1 -45.86 16.91 -30.77
C MET A 1 -45.50 16.47 -29.37
N ASN A 2 -46.49 16.37 -28.48
CA ASN A 2 -46.32 15.87 -27.12
C ASN A 2 -46.26 14.35 -27.18
N ARG A 3 -45.12 13.76 -26.83
CA ARG A 3 -44.96 12.31 -26.69
C ARG A 3 -44.89 12.01 -25.20
N THR A 4 -46.06 11.85 -24.58
CA THR A 4 -46.21 11.26 -23.26
C THR A 4 -45.92 9.77 -23.39
N ASP A 5 -44.70 9.38 -23.05
CA ASP A 5 -44.27 7.99 -23.02
C ASP A 5 -44.88 7.32 -21.78
N PRO A 6 -45.81 6.35 -21.93
CA PRO A 6 -46.50 5.73 -20.79
C PRO A 6 -45.53 5.04 -19.82
N ASP A 7 -44.39 4.57 -20.30
CA ASP A 7 -43.38 3.89 -19.46
C ASP A 7 -42.62 4.88 -18.55
N LEU A 8 -42.40 6.12 -19.01
CA LEU A 8 -41.79 7.17 -18.17
C LEU A 8 -42.77 7.70 -17.11
N THR A 9 -44.07 7.56 -17.37
CA THR A 9 -45.12 7.94 -16.40
C THR A 9 -45.23 6.87 -15.31
N ALA A 10 -45.14 5.60 -15.69
CA ALA A 10 -45.18 4.46 -14.76
C ALA A 10 -44.00 4.42 -13.77
N VAL A 11 -42.80 4.85 -14.17
CA VAL A 11 -41.64 4.93 -13.26
C VAL A 11 -41.76 6.09 -12.26
N ARG A 12 -42.45 7.17 -12.65
CA ARG A 12 -42.68 8.33 -11.77
C ARG A 12 -43.73 8.08 -10.70
N ASP A 13 -44.67 7.17 -10.96
CA ASP A 13 -45.77 6.83 -10.05
C ASP A 13 -45.43 5.66 -9.10
N LEU A 14 -44.21 5.12 -9.14
CA LEU A 14 -43.74 4.18 -8.12
C LEU A 14 -43.53 4.94 -6.80
N PRO A 15 -44.14 4.50 -5.68
CA PRO A 15 -43.86 5.11 -4.39
C PRO A 15 -42.37 4.95 -4.08
N ALA A 16 -41.72 6.05 -3.72
CA ALA A 16 -40.36 6.03 -3.19
C ALA A 16 -40.37 5.21 -1.89
N LEU A 17 -40.08 3.92 -2.01
CA LEU A 17 -39.77 3.07 -0.87
C LEU A 17 -38.33 3.37 -0.50
N ASP A 18 -38.13 4.00 0.66
CA ASP A 18 -36.81 4.06 1.27
C ASP A 18 -36.28 2.63 1.38
N PRO A 19 -35.11 2.31 0.81
CA PRO A 19 -34.54 0.98 0.94
C PRO A 19 -34.29 0.72 2.41
N SER A 20 -34.93 -0.31 2.98
CA SER A 20 -34.69 -0.67 4.36
C SER A 20 -33.23 -1.11 4.53
N ASP A 21 -32.63 -0.80 5.68
CA ASP A 21 -31.26 -1.21 6.04
C ASP A 21 -31.03 -2.73 5.88
N GLU A 22 -32.10 -3.51 6.04
CA GLU A 22 -32.12 -4.97 5.83
C GLU A 22 -31.90 -5.37 4.36
N SER A 23 -32.36 -4.56 3.39
CA SER A 23 -32.16 -4.82 1.95
C SER A 23 -30.73 -4.53 1.50
N VAL A 24 -30.11 -3.50 2.07
CA VAL A 24 -28.73 -3.08 1.78
C VAL A 24 -27.76 -4.12 2.34
N SER A 25 -27.92 -4.48 3.61
CA SER A 25 -27.08 -5.48 4.28
C SER A 25 -27.17 -6.87 3.63
N ARG A 26 -28.37 -7.30 3.20
CA ARG A 26 -28.55 -8.60 2.51
C ARG A 26 -27.90 -8.64 1.14
N THR A 27 -27.94 -7.53 0.40
CA THR A 27 -27.30 -7.40 -0.92
C THR A 27 -25.78 -7.42 -0.78
N TRP A 28 -25.26 -6.73 0.25
CA TRP A 28 -23.85 -6.71 0.58
C TRP A 28 -23.32 -8.10 0.97
N TYR A 29 -24.07 -8.84 1.77
CA TYR A 29 -23.71 -10.20 2.19
C TYR A 29 -23.66 -11.19 1.01
N LEU A 30 -24.58 -11.06 0.04
CA LEU A 30 -24.65 -11.92 -1.14
C LEU A 30 -23.51 -11.67 -2.14
N LEU A 31 -23.05 -10.43 -2.27
CA LEU A 31 -21.88 -10.08 -3.09
C LEU A 31 -20.62 -10.74 -2.54
N ASN A 32 -20.40 -10.69 -1.22
CA ASN A 32 -19.20 -11.27 -0.60
C ASN A 32 -19.17 -12.80 -0.58
N ALA A 33 -20.31 -13.46 -0.41
CA ALA A 33 -20.38 -14.92 -0.40
C ALA A 33 -20.04 -15.55 -1.77
N ARG A 34 -20.30 -14.85 -2.88
CA ARG A 34 -19.92 -15.31 -4.23
C ARG A 34 -18.42 -15.22 -4.51
N HIS A 35 -17.73 -14.25 -3.92
CA HIS A 35 -16.28 -14.11 -4.07
C HIS A 35 -15.47 -15.20 -3.36
N THR A 36 -15.99 -15.74 -2.25
CA THR A 36 -15.28 -16.75 -1.43
C THR A 36 -15.33 -18.14 -2.04
N ALA A 37 -16.38 -18.51 -2.77
CA ALA A 37 -16.57 -19.87 -3.28
C ALA A 37 -15.70 -20.23 -4.51
N ALA A 38 -15.16 -19.25 -5.24
CA ALA A 38 -14.50 -19.48 -6.53
C ALA A 38 -13.03 -19.97 -6.46
N ARG A 39 -12.39 -19.99 -5.28
CA ARG A 39 -10.91 -20.12 -5.18
C ARG A 39 -10.37 -21.47 -4.69
N GLY A 40 -11.21 -22.44 -4.36
CA GLY A 40 -10.73 -23.69 -3.74
C GLY A 40 -10.67 -24.89 -4.68
N ARG A 41 -9.52 -25.16 -5.34
CA ARG A 41 -8.95 -26.51 -5.62
C ARG A 41 -7.80 -26.50 -6.65
N SER A 42 -6.60 -26.96 -6.27
CA SER A 42 -5.70 -27.78 -7.14
C SER A 42 -4.55 -28.47 -6.36
N PRO A 43 -3.90 -29.53 -6.92
CA PRO A 43 -3.10 -30.53 -6.18
C PRO A 43 -1.56 -30.45 -6.36
N ARG A 44 -0.84 -31.16 -5.46
CA ARG A 44 0.62 -31.17 -5.19
C ARG A 44 1.50 -32.03 -6.12
N ARG A 45 2.81 -31.68 -6.27
CA ARG A 45 3.97 -32.63 -6.38
C ARG A 45 5.35 -31.96 -6.11
N LEU A 46 6.36 -32.82 -5.90
CA LEU A 46 7.53 -32.74 -5.00
C LEU A 46 8.90 -32.31 -5.62
N ALA A 47 9.81 -31.91 -4.70
CA ALA A 47 11.26 -32.18 -4.62
C ALA A 47 12.24 -31.28 -5.41
N ARG A 48 13.50 -30.99 -4.99
CA ARG A 48 14.31 -31.11 -3.76
C ARG A 48 15.70 -30.46 -4.07
N TRP A 49 16.24 -29.67 -3.14
CA TRP A 49 17.67 -29.62 -2.69
C TRP A 49 18.71 -28.56 -3.20
N LEU A 50 19.29 -27.91 -2.16
CA LEU A 50 20.67 -27.43 -1.88
C LEU A 50 21.17 -26.01 -2.24
N VAL A 51 21.79 -25.44 -1.18
CA VAL A 51 22.35 -24.11 -0.80
C VAL A 51 23.90 -24.31 -0.75
N PRO A 52 24.84 -23.42 -0.29
CA PRO A 52 24.89 -21.99 0.15
C PRO A 52 26.09 -21.18 -0.47
N VAL A 53 26.40 -19.89 -0.19
CA VAL A 53 26.93 -19.25 1.05
C VAL A 53 27.21 -17.71 0.85
N THR A 54 26.61 -16.84 1.69
CA THR A 54 27.06 -15.59 2.42
C THR A 54 27.70 -14.37 1.69
N ALA A 55 27.64 -13.09 2.11
CA ALA A 55 27.28 -12.38 3.37
C ALA A 55 27.13 -10.84 3.12
N GLY A 56 26.45 -10.09 4.03
CA GLY A 56 26.75 -8.66 4.31
C GLY A 56 25.54 -7.70 4.41
N LEU A 57 25.27 -7.18 5.62
CA LEU A 57 24.04 -6.51 6.05
C LEU A 57 24.24 -4.99 6.27
N VAL A 58 23.46 -4.15 5.57
CA VAL A 58 23.24 -2.71 5.84
C VAL A 58 21.76 -2.43 5.57
N VAL A 59 21.05 -1.84 6.55
CA VAL A 59 19.63 -1.44 6.42
C VAL A 59 19.56 -0.26 5.47
N THR A 60 19.46 -0.61 4.20
CA THR A 60 19.01 0.24 3.12
C THR A 60 17.90 -0.56 2.47
N ILE A 61 16.81 0.08 2.06
CA ILE A 61 15.88 -0.51 1.10
C ILE A 61 16.65 -0.59 -0.23
N VAL A 62 17.58 -1.54 -0.30
CA VAL A 62 18.29 -1.95 -1.50
C VAL A 62 17.61 -3.24 -1.91
N ALA A 63 16.98 -3.17 -3.08
CA ALA A 63 16.65 -4.33 -3.87
C ALA A 63 17.93 -5.15 -4.08
N LEU A 64 18.16 -6.15 -3.22
CA LEU A 64 19.29 -7.07 -3.30
C LEU A 64 18.75 -8.46 -3.61
N GLY A 65 18.80 -8.78 -4.90
CA GLY A 65 18.95 -10.10 -5.51
C GLY A 65 18.50 -11.31 -4.68
N ALA A 66 17.23 -11.67 -4.80
CA ALA A 66 16.82 -13.04 -4.55
C ALA A 66 17.43 -13.93 -5.65
N VAL A 67 18.42 -14.73 -5.28
CA VAL A 67 18.80 -15.91 -6.06
C VAL A 67 17.57 -16.82 -6.13
N THR A 68 16.97 -16.93 -7.31
CA THR A 68 15.91 -17.90 -7.58
C THR A 68 16.49 -19.31 -7.57
N VAL A 69 16.56 -19.93 -6.39
CA VAL A 69 16.54 -21.39 -6.31
C VAL A 69 15.08 -21.78 -6.19
N GLY A 70 14.50 -22.19 -7.33
CA GLY A 70 13.10 -22.57 -7.45
C GLY A 70 12.69 -23.60 -6.40
N GLY A 71 11.88 -23.14 -5.44
CA GLY A 71 11.21 -23.97 -4.45
C GLY A 71 9.78 -24.25 -4.88
N LEU A 72 9.47 -25.52 -5.13
CA LEU A 72 8.11 -26.06 -5.24
C LEU A 72 7.40 -25.98 -3.88
N GLY A 73 7.01 -24.77 -3.49
CA GLY A 73 6.02 -24.50 -2.44
C GLY A 73 4.64 -24.44 -3.09
N GLY A 74 3.62 -25.05 -2.46
CA GLY A 74 2.27 -25.06 -3.00
C GLY A 74 1.72 -23.64 -3.01
N HIS A 75 1.77 -22.96 -4.16
CA HIS A 75 1.38 -21.56 -4.31
C HIS A 75 -0.06 -21.34 -3.81
N ARG A 76 -0.19 -20.85 -2.58
CA ARG A 76 -1.47 -20.39 -2.01
C ARG A 76 -1.93 -19.09 -2.67
N PHE A 77 -0.98 -18.35 -3.21
CA PHE A 77 -1.22 -17.19 -4.05
C PHE A 77 -1.26 -17.64 -5.50
N ALA A 78 -2.46 -17.63 -6.08
CA ALA A 78 -2.56 -17.59 -7.53
C ALA A 78 -2.11 -16.18 -7.94
N THR A 79 -1.15 -16.08 -8.88
CA THR A 79 -0.84 -14.80 -9.50
C THR A 79 -2.15 -14.19 -10.00
N PRO A 80 -2.54 -13.00 -9.51
CA PRO A 80 -3.83 -12.43 -9.86
C PRO A 80 -3.85 -12.17 -11.36
N ASN A 81 -4.99 -12.48 -12.00
CA ASN A 81 -5.18 -12.33 -13.44
C ASN A 81 -5.48 -10.86 -13.78
N ILE A 82 -4.54 -9.98 -13.49
CA ILE A 82 -4.63 -8.56 -13.80
C ILE A 82 -4.06 -8.37 -15.20
N ALA A 83 -4.91 -8.06 -16.18
CA ALA A 83 -4.48 -7.91 -17.56
C ALA A 83 -3.72 -6.58 -17.83
N LEU A 84 -4.11 -5.51 -17.13
CA LEU A 84 -3.58 -4.17 -17.33
C LEU A 84 -3.78 -3.33 -16.06
N VAL A 85 -2.74 -2.61 -15.64
CA VAL A 85 -2.81 -1.56 -14.61
C VAL A 85 -2.41 -0.25 -15.27
N LYS A 86 -3.42 0.58 -15.57
CA LYS A 86 -3.22 1.88 -16.21
C LYS A 86 -3.34 3.00 -15.20
N ALA A 87 -2.40 3.94 -15.23
CA ALA A 87 -2.44 5.14 -14.42
C ALA A 87 -2.80 6.36 -15.29
N SER A 88 -3.81 7.14 -14.89
CA SER A 88 -4.13 8.41 -15.56
C SER A 88 -3.58 9.60 -14.76
N HIS A 89 -2.26 9.71 -14.64
CA HIS A 89 -1.64 10.93 -14.11
C HIS A 89 -1.27 11.89 -15.24
N GLN A 90 -1.07 13.16 -14.89
CA GLN A 90 -0.27 14.04 -15.73
C GLN A 90 1.08 13.36 -16.02
N PRO A 91 1.56 13.42 -17.28
CA PRO A 91 2.85 12.84 -17.61
C PRO A 91 3.93 13.47 -16.72
N PRO A 92 4.91 12.67 -16.24
CA PRO A 92 6.02 13.23 -15.50
C PRO A 92 6.71 14.30 -16.36
N PRO A 93 7.23 15.38 -15.75
CA PRO A 93 7.91 16.44 -16.50
C PRO A 93 9.03 15.82 -17.36
N THR A 94 8.98 16.09 -18.67
CA THR A 94 9.79 15.43 -19.70
C THR A 94 11.27 15.83 -19.68
N ALA A 95 11.66 16.81 -18.88
CA ALA A 95 13.02 17.35 -18.86
C ALA A 95 13.92 16.58 -17.89
N LEU A 96 14.50 15.48 -18.38
CA LEU A 96 15.64 14.82 -17.75
C LEU A 96 16.79 15.81 -17.58
N GLY A 97 17.23 16.05 -16.33
CA GLY A 97 18.54 16.67 -16.05
C GLY A 97 18.54 18.13 -15.61
N THR A 98 17.41 18.83 -15.56
CA THR A 98 17.28 20.01 -14.69
C THR A 98 16.77 19.52 -13.36
N ASN A 99 17.48 19.78 -12.25
CA ASN A 99 16.96 19.56 -10.90
C ASN A 99 15.57 20.20 -10.84
N PRO A 100 14.47 19.43 -10.96
CA PRO A 100 13.18 20.06 -11.10
C PRO A 100 12.90 20.62 -9.72
N MET A 101 12.81 21.95 -9.59
CA MET A 101 12.11 22.50 -8.45
C MET A 101 10.81 21.70 -8.32
N LEU A 102 10.56 21.18 -7.12
CA LEU A 102 9.37 20.40 -6.84
C LEU A 102 8.17 21.17 -7.40
N SER A 103 7.40 20.53 -8.28
CA SER A 103 6.23 21.18 -8.89
C SER A 103 5.27 21.58 -7.79
N LYS A 104 4.55 22.69 -7.92
CA LYS A 104 3.45 22.92 -6.97
C LYS A 104 2.43 21.79 -7.05
N THR A 105 1.86 21.42 -5.91
CA THR A 105 0.75 20.47 -5.87
C THR A 105 -0.40 20.95 -6.76
N THR A 106 -0.90 20.05 -7.59
CA THR A 106 -1.94 20.34 -8.58
C THR A 106 -3.30 20.57 -7.92
N PRO A 107 -4.17 21.45 -8.48
CA PRO A 107 -5.53 21.63 -7.97
C PRO A 107 -6.33 20.33 -7.92
N GLU A 108 -6.11 19.43 -8.88
CA GLU A 108 -6.74 18.11 -8.93
C GLU A 108 -6.32 17.23 -7.74
N ALA A 109 -5.05 17.27 -7.34
CA ALA A 109 -4.56 16.57 -6.15
C ALA A 109 -5.17 17.14 -4.86
N VAL A 110 -5.25 18.47 -4.74
CA VAL A 110 -5.92 19.11 -3.59
C VAL A 110 -7.38 18.68 -3.50
N ALA A 111 -8.10 18.70 -4.63
CA ALA A 111 -9.50 18.29 -4.67
C ALA A 111 -9.68 16.81 -4.32
N ALA A 112 -8.83 15.91 -4.85
CA ALA A 112 -8.88 14.49 -4.55
C ALA A 112 -8.60 14.20 -3.06
N LEU A 113 -7.58 14.84 -2.48
CA LEU A 113 -7.27 14.72 -1.05
C LEU A 113 -8.39 15.27 -0.17
N ALA A 114 -9.01 16.39 -0.55
CA ALA A 114 -10.16 16.93 0.15
C ALA A 114 -11.36 15.98 0.10
N GLU A 115 -11.61 15.32 -1.04
CA GLU A 115 -12.67 14.31 -1.17
C GLU A 115 -12.42 13.11 -0.28
N LEU A 116 -11.23 12.53 -0.38
CA LEU A 116 -10.81 11.40 0.45
C LEU A 116 -10.91 11.76 1.94
N ALA A 117 -10.52 12.98 2.33
CA ALA A 117 -10.65 13.43 3.71
C ALA A 117 -12.11 13.47 4.18
N ARG A 118 -13.04 13.94 3.34
CA ARG A 118 -14.48 13.92 3.67
C ARG A 118 -15.01 12.49 3.81
N THR A 119 -14.61 11.59 2.93
CA THR A 119 -14.97 10.16 3.02
C THR A 119 -14.38 9.50 4.27
N ALA A 120 -13.14 9.83 4.62
CA ALA A 120 -12.44 9.26 5.78
C ALA A 120 -13.13 9.56 7.11
N GLU A 121 -13.80 10.70 7.24
CA GLU A 121 -14.56 11.09 8.45
C GLU A 121 -15.68 10.12 8.81
N HIS A 122 -16.15 9.33 7.84
CA HIS A 122 -17.23 8.37 8.01
C HIS A 122 -16.75 6.92 8.10
N THR A 123 -15.44 6.67 7.99
CA THR A 123 -14.89 5.32 7.96
C THR A 123 -14.26 4.96 9.30
N ALA A 124 -14.95 4.09 10.04
CA ALA A 124 -14.55 3.67 11.38
C ALA A 124 -13.17 2.98 11.40
N ALA A 125 -12.42 3.23 12.47
CA ALA A 125 -11.28 2.41 12.82
C ALA A 125 -11.76 1.03 13.26
N ALA A 126 -10.92 0.01 13.10
CA ALA A 126 -11.18 -1.29 13.70
C ALA A 126 -10.78 -1.29 15.18
N ASP A 127 -11.57 -1.97 16.00
CA ASP A 127 -11.23 -2.20 17.40
C ASP A 127 -10.11 -3.24 17.50
N LEU A 128 -9.04 -2.89 18.21
CA LEU A 128 -7.91 -3.77 18.47
C LEU A 128 -7.94 -4.28 19.92
N PRO A 129 -8.37 -5.54 20.15
CA PRO A 129 -8.39 -6.08 21.50
C PRO A 129 -6.96 -6.29 22.04
N PRO A 130 -6.76 -6.23 23.36
CA PRO A 130 -5.47 -6.52 23.96
C PRO A 130 -4.90 -7.87 23.52
N GLY A 131 -3.62 -7.91 23.21
CA GLY A 131 -2.91 -9.12 22.80
C GLY A 131 -3.15 -9.58 21.34
N HIS A 132 -4.01 -8.88 20.58
CA HIS A 132 -4.18 -9.15 19.16
C HIS A 132 -3.12 -8.45 18.31
N LEU A 133 -2.95 -8.94 17.09
CA LEU A 133 -1.94 -8.51 16.12
C LEU A 133 -2.61 -7.87 14.91
N VAL A 134 -1.85 -7.06 14.19
CA VAL A 134 -2.22 -6.63 12.83
C VAL A 134 -1.60 -7.60 11.84
N HIS A 135 -2.44 -8.24 11.03
CA HIS A 135 -2.02 -9.05 9.90
C HIS A 135 -2.23 -8.28 8.60
N VAL A 136 -1.20 -8.24 7.76
CA VAL A 136 -1.19 -7.56 6.47
C VAL A 136 -0.90 -8.58 5.38
N LEU A 137 -1.86 -8.76 4.49
CA LEU A 137 -1.65 -9.51 3.25
C LEU A 137 -1.37 -8.51 2.12
N THR A 138 -0.18 -8.58 1.53
CA THR A 138 0.24 -7.78 0.38
C THR A 138 0.32 -8.66 -0.87
N GLU A 139 -0.36 -8.25 -1.93
CA GLU A 139 -0.30 -8.89 -3.25
C GLU A 139 0.27 -7.88 -4.24
N GLY A 140 1.40 -8.21 -4.86
CA GLY A 140 2.13 -7.23 -5.65
C GLY A 140 3.24 -7.77 -6.53
N TRP A 141 3.86 -6.85 -7.25
CA TRP A 141 4.93 -7.05 -8.20
C TRP A 141 6.08 -6.11 -7.84
N ALA A 142 7.30 -6.62 -7.81
CA ALA A 142 8.49 -5.80 -7.53
C ALA A 142 9.63 -6.17 -8.47
N SER A 143 10.49 -5.20 -8.76
CA SER A 143 11.71 -5.45 -9.51
C SER A 143 12.68 -6.26 -8.66
N SER A 144 13.13 -7.38 -9.22
CA SER A 144 14.31 -8.08 -8.74
C SER A 144 15.51 -7.50 -9.49
N LEU A 145 16.27 -6.64 -8.81
CA LEU A 145 17.55 -6.13 -9.27
C LEU A 145 18.66 -7.07 -8.79
N ARG A 146 19.57 -7.44 -9.69
CA ARG A 146 20.87 -7.99 -9.30
C ARG A 146 21.82 -6.82 -9.10
N SER A 147 22.70 -6.92 -8.10
CA SER A 147 23.57 -5.82 -7.65
C SER A 147 24.51 -5.26 -8.72
N ASP A 148 24.70 -6.00 -9.82
CA ASP A 148 25.53 -5.68 -10.98
C ASP A 148 24.72 -5.33 -12.25
N ASP A 149 23.43 -5.66 -12.29
CA ASP A 149 22.58 -5.44 -13.46
C ASP A 149 21.75 -4.16 -13.31
N ARG A 150 21.93 -3.23 -14.27
CA ARG A 150 20.98 -2.12 -14.50
C ARG A 150 19.64 -2.59 -15.09
N THR A 151 19.40 -3.90 -15.12
CA THR A 151 18.17 -4.49 -15.65
C THR A 151 17.44 -5.22 -14.53
N GLY A 152 16.22 -4.78 -14.21
CA GLY A 152 15.37 -5.40 -13.19
C GLY A 152 14.20 -6.14 -13.82
N LYS A 153 14.02 -7.42 -13.49
CA LYS A 153 12.79 -8.15 -13.88
C LYS A 153 11.71 -7.92 -12.84
N VAL A 154 10.55 -7.44 -13.27
CA VAL A 154 9.37 -7.32 -12.40
C VAL A 154 8.77 -8.71 -12.21
N VAL A 155 8.69 -9.15 -10.95
CA VAL A 155 8.18 -10.48 -10.57
C VAL A 155 7.12 -10.35 -9.49
N PHE A 156 6.17 -11.28 -9.47
CA PHE A 156 5.14 -11.35 -8.45
C PHE A 156 5.76 -11.73 -7.10
N GLN A 157 5.43 -10.97 -6.05
CA GLN A 157 5.95 -11.12 -4.69
C GLN A 157 4.80 -10.93 -3.69
N PRO A 158 4.06 -11.99 -3.35
CA PRO A 158 3.06 -11.94 -2.29
C PRO A 158 3.76 -11.91 -0.93
N ARG A 159 3.24 -11.12 0.01
CA ARG A 159 3.77 -11.08 1.38
C ARG A 159 2.66 -11.17 2.41
N GLU A 160 2.88 -11.97 3.45
CA GLU A 160 2.07 -11.95 4.66
C GLU A 160 2.93 -11.44 5.81
N THR A 161 2.45 -10.44 6.54
CA THR A 161 3.16 -9.81 7.66
C THR A 161 2.28 -9.80 8.89
N TRP A 162 2.82 -10.23 10.04
CA TRP A 162 2.17 -10.08 11.35
C TRP A 162 2.94 -9.05 12.16
N LEU A 163 2.23 -8.09 12.71
CA LEU A 163 2.78 -6.91 13.38
C LEU A 163 2.29 -6.88 14.83
N ASP A 164 3.23 -6.69 15.76
CA ASP A 164 2.95 -6.29 17.13
C ASP A 164 2.43 -4.85 17.11
N PRO A 165 1.20 -4.58 17.58
CA PRO A 165 0.65 -3.23 17.53
C PRO A 165 1.41 -2.23 18.41
N GLN A 166 2.25 -2.68 19.35
CA GLN A 166 3.12 -1.79 20.13
C GLN A 166 4.37 -1.41 19.34
N GLY A 167 4.18 -0.67 18.25
CA GLY A 167 5.25 -0.17 17.38
C GLY A 167 5.24 -0.73 15.96
N MET A 168 4.20 -1.49 15.60
CA MET A 168 4.10 -2.23 14.32
C MET A 168 5.35 -3.06 14.02
N ILE A 169 5.89 -3.72 15.05
CA ILE A 169 7.11 -4.52 14.94
C ILE A 169 6.76 -5.85 14.26
N ILE A 170 7.49 -6.18 13.19
CA ILE A 170 7.24 -7.40 12.42
C ILE A 170 7.60 -8.65 13.23
N LEU A 171 6.59 -9.44 13.60
CA LEU A 171 6.72 -10.71 14.32
C LEU A 171 6.88 -11.91 13.38
N LYS A 172 6.35 -11.81 12.16
CA LYS A 172 6.41 -12.87 11.15
C LYS A 172 6.27 -12.26 9.77
N LEU A 173 7.06 -12.73 8.81
CA LEU A 173 7.07 -12.25 7.44
C LEU A 173 7.25 -13.44 6.50
N LEU A 174 6.25 -13.68 5.66
CA LEU A 174 6.26 -14.73 4.66
C LEU A 174 6.30 -14.13 3.25
N ASP A 175 7.05 -14.75 2.34
CA ASP A 175 6.91 -14.62 0.89
C ASP A 175 6.34 -15.94 0.35
N GLY A 176 5.03 -15.94 0.08
CA GLY A 176 4.30 -17.18 -0.11
C GLY A 176 4.33 -18.08 1.13
N ASP A 177 4.87 -19.28 0.99
CA ASP A 177 5.06 -20.21 2.12
C ASP A 177 6.46 -20.08 2.76
N GLN A 178 7.35 -19.26 2.21
CA GLN A 178 8.71 -19.11 2.71
C GLN A 178 8.76 -18.07 3.83
N ASN A 179 9.25 -18.46 5.00
CA ASN A 179 9.58 -17.51 6.05
C ASN A 179 10.82 -16.73 5.64
N LEU A 180 10.67 -15.43 5.42
CA LEU A 180 11.77 -14.57 5.00
C LEU A 180 12.79 -14.36 6.11
N PHE A 181 12.38 -14.54 7.38
CA PHE A 181 13.32 -14.47 8.49
C PHE A 181 14.36 -15.58 8.46
N ASP A 182 13.97 -16.80 8.05
CA ASP A 182 14.88 -17.95 8.00
C ASP A 182 15.96 -17.83 6.92
N GLY A 183 15.83 -16.89 5.97
CA GLY A 183 16.74 -16.70 4.83
C GLY A 183 17.45 -15.34 4.79
N LEU A 184 16.75 -14.24 5.08
CA LEU A 184 17.27 -12.87 4.99
C LEU A 184 17.73 -12.30 6.34
N HIS A 185 17.23 -12.87 7.43
CA HIS A 185 17.37 -12.34 8.79
C HIS A 185 17.67 -13.47 9.76
N SER A 186 18.81 -14.14 9.57
CA SER A 186 19.23 -15.29 10.38
C SER A 186 19.31 -15.02 11.89
N ASN A 187 19.09 -13.77 12.32
CA ASN A 187 18.97 -13.33 13.71
C ASN A 187 17.63 -12.61 13.98
N HIS A 188 16.51 -13.20 13.56
CA HIS A 188 15.18 -12.62 13.75
C HIS A 188 14.89 -12.20 15.21
N GLU A 189 15.23 -13.03 16.19
CA GLU A 189 15.05 -12.67 17.61
C GLU A 189 15.89 -11.45 18.00
N GLY A 190 17.11 -11.33 17.47
CA GLY A 190 17.96 -10.17 17.66
C GLY A 190 17.43 -8.91 16.98
N GLU A 191 16.81 -9.03 15.81
CA GLU A 191 16.16 -7.91 15.11
C GLU A 191 14.89 -7.44 15.83
N LEU A 192 14.09 -8.37 16.35
CA LEU A 192 12.94 -8.05 17.21
C LEU A 192 13.39 -7.32 18.48
N ALA A 193 14.43 -7.84 19.15
CA ALA A 193 14.99 -7.20 20.33
C ALA A 193 15.54 -5.80 19.98
N GLN A 194 16.23 -5.66 18.85
CA GLN A 194 16.75 -4.39 18.38
C GLN A 194 15.64 -3.38 18.08
N ALA A 195 14.55 -3.79 17.41
CA ALA A 195 13.40 -2.93 17.15
C ALA A 195 12.75 -2.45 18.45
N ARG A 196 12.59 -3.35 19.43
CA ARG A 196 12.06 -3.00 20.76
C ARG A 196 12.98 -2.06 21.53
N THR A 197 14.28 -2.32 21.52
CA THR A 197 15.28 -1.42 22.14
C THR A 197 15.24 -0.06 21.47
N PHE A 198 15.22 0.00 20.14
CA PHE A 198 15.15 1.26 19.41
C PHE A 198 13.88 2.05 19.76
N LEU A 199 12.71 1.38 19.79
CA LEU A 199 11.45 1.99 20.20
C LEU A 199 11.50 2.50 21.65
N ASN A 200 12.10 1.74 22.57
CA ASN A 200 12.25 2.17 23.96
C ASN A 200 13.19 3.38 24.12
N ASP A 201 14.27 3.41 23.34
CA ASP A 201 15.30 4.44 23.44
C ASP A 201 14.89 5.76 22.73
N ASN A 202 14.12 5.66 21.64
CA ASN A 202 13.77 6.82 20.79
C ASN A 202 12.30 7.23 20.89
N GLY A 203 11.45 6.38 21.47
CA GLY A 203 10.01 6.58 21.51
C GLY A 203 9.30 6.19 20.21
N PRO A 204 7.95 6.22 20.22
CA PRO A 204 7.13 5.93 19.04
C PRO A 204 7.25 7.04 17.99
N SER A 205 7.12 6.66 16.73
CA SER A 205 7.28 7.55 15.57
C SER A 205 6.50 7.03 14.36
N ILE A 206 6.54 7.76 13.23
CA ILE A 206 5.97 7.31 11.95
C ILE A 206 6.50 5.93 11.51
N ALA A 207 7.75 5.60 11.83
CA ALA A 207 8.37 4.31 11.48
C ALA A 207 8.01 3.18 12.45
N PHE A 208 7.70 3.53 13.71
CA PHE A 208 7.28 2.57 14.75
C PHE A 208 6.02 3.08 15.46
N PRO A 209 4.87 3.17 14.76
CA PRO A 209 3.68 3.77 15.31
C PRO A 209 3.07 2.87 16.39
N THR A 210 2.63 3.49 17.48
CA THR A 210 1.83 2.84 18.53
C THR A 210 0.43 3.42 18.54
N PRO A 211 -0.61 2.68 18.99
CA PRO A 211 -1.95 3.21 19.15
C PRO A 211 -2.01 4.48 20.02
N GLN A 212 -1.19 4.53 21.07
CA GLN A 212 -1.12 5.71 21.94
C GLN A 212 -0.52 6.92 21.22
N TRP A 213 0.56 6.74 20.44
CA TRP A 213 1.14 7.81 19.65
C TRP A 213 0.17 8.32 18.59
N LEU A 214 -0.49 7.41 17.85
CA LEU A 214 -1.52 7.77 16.87
C LEU A 214 -2.64 8.60 17.51
N ALA A 215 -3.11 8.20 18.71
CA ALA A 215 -4.17 8.92 19.42
C ALA A 215 -3.75 10.32 19.92
N GLN A 216 -2.44 10.60 20.01
CA GLN A 216 -1.90 11.88 20.47
C GLN A 216 -1.58 12.85 19.34
N LEU A 217 -1.53 12.37 18.09
CA LEU A 217 -1.25 13.21 16.94
C LEU A 217 -2.31 14.33 16.79
N PRO A 218 -1.90 15.54 16.38
CA PRO A 218 -2.85 16.60 16.03
C PRO A 218 -3.78 16.14 14.89
N THR A 219 -5.05 16.55 14.94
CA THR A 219 -5.99 16.31 13.83
C THR A 219 -6.08 17.48 12.85
N GLU A 220 -5.51 18.63 13.22
CA GLU A 220 -5.43 19.82 12.38
C GLU A 220 -4.28 19.70 11.38
N ALA A 221 -4.52 20.11 10.12
CA ALA A 221 -3.64 19.80 8.99
C ALA A 221 -2.20 20.35 9.13
N GLU A 222 -2.03 21.63 9.46
CA GLU A 222 -0.70 22.27 9.52
C GLU A 222 0.14 21.78 10.72
N PRO A 223 -0.40 21.72 11.97
CA PRO A 223 0.33 21.13 13.09
C PRO A 223 0.70 19.67 12.85
N LEU A 224 -0.22 18.88 12.27
CA LEU A 224 0.03 17.47 11.96
C LEU A 224 1.16 17.32 10.93
N LEU A 225 1.12 18.08 9.83
CA LEU A 225 2.18 18.03 8.81
C LEU A 225 3.54 18.42 9.39
N THR A 226 3.57 19.41 10.28
CA THR A 226 4.79 19.87 10.95
C THR A 226 5.37 18.78 11.84
N GLU A 227 4.54 18.12 12.65
CA GLU A 227 4.93 16.99 13.50
C GLU A 227 5.51 15.84 12.67
N LEU A 228 4.80 15.43 11.61
CA LEU A 228 5.23 14.32 10.75
C LEU A 228 6.54 14.62 10.00
N ARG A 229 6.75 15.87 9.58
CA ARG A 229 8.02 16.30 8.96
C ARG A 229 9.18 16.29 9.95
N ALA A 230 8.94 16.49 11.25
CA ALA A 230 9.99 16.43 12.26
C ALA A 230 10.47 14.99 12.51
N ASP A 231 9.59 14.02 12.27
CA ASP A 231 9.79 12.59 12.53
C ASP A 231 10.56 11.85 11.43
N VAL A 232 10.71 12.46 10.25
CA VAL A 232 11.49 11.89 9.15
C VAL A 232 12.88 12.50 9.08
N PRO A 233 13.93 11.68 8.86
CA PRO A 233 15.27 12.21 8.65
C PRO A 233 15.29 13.08 7.40
N ASP A 234 16.15 14.09 7.41
CA ASP A 234 16.38 14.88 6.20
C ASP A 234 16.89 13.93 5.10
N GLY A 235 16.18 13.86 3.97
CA GLY A 235 16.36 12.86 2.90
C GLY A 235 17.73 12.88 2.18
N GLY A 236 18.70 13.60 2.73
CA GLY A 236 20.03 13.79 2.17
C GLY A 236 19.99 14.56 0.86
N GLN A 237 20.96 14.28 -0.01
CA GLN A 237 21.04 14.93 -1.34
C GLN A 237 20.11 14.30 -2.38
N THR A 238 19.49 13.16 -2.07
CA THR A 238 18.75 12.36 -3.06
C THR A 238 17.28 12.74 -3.13
N TRP A 239 16.65 13.03 -1.99
CA TRP A 239 15.22 13.32 -1.88
C TRP A 239 14.94 14.50 -0.95
N THR A 240 13.89 15.25 -1.25
CA THR A 240 13.31 16.20 -0.31
C THR A 240 12.70 15.48 0.88
N ARG A 241 12.54 16.21 1.99
CA ARG A 241 11.89 15.70 3.19
C ARG A 241 10.45 15.26 2.96
N ASP A 242 9.72 15.97 2.10
CA ASP A 242 8.34 15.60 1.73
C ASP A 242 8.28 14.28 0.97
N HIS A 243 9.28 13.98 0.14
CA HIS A 243 9.36 12.67 -0.51
C HIS A 243 9.65 11.55 0.49
N ALA A 244 10.56 11.77 1.43
CA ALA A 244 10.83 10.82 2.52
C ALA A 244 9.59 10.61 3.41
N LEU A 245 8.87 11.69 3.73
CA LEU A 245 7.60 11.62 4.45
C LEU A 245 6.54 10.84 3.67
N TRP A 246 6.39 11.09 2.37
CA TRP A 246 5.40 10.39 1.55
C TRP A 246 5.66 8.88 1.49
N ASP A 247 6.92 8.45 1.35
CA ASP A 247 7.28 7.04 1.38
C ASP A 247 7.04 6.42 2.78
N ALA A 248 7.41 7.13 3.84
CA ALA A 248 7.14 6.70 5.22
C ALA A 248 5.64 6.54 5.50
N MET A 249 4.81 7.46 5.00
CA MET A 249 3.35 7.37 5.11
C MET A 249 2.78 6.16 4.38
N ALA A 250 3.32 5.78 3.22
CA ALA A 250 2.91 4.54 2.54
C ALA A 250 3.18 3.30 3.43
N GLY A 251 4.29 3.30 4.17
CA GLY A 251 4.60 2.29 5.17
C GLY A 251 3.64 2.29 6.36
N LEU A 252 3.36 3.47 6.93
CA LEU A 252 2.40 3.63 8.02
C LEU A 252 1.01 3.12 7.62
N TYR A 253 0.52 3.51 6.44
CA TYR A 253 -0.76 3.04 5.93
C TYR A 253 -0.79 1.52 5.74
N GLN A 254 0.26 0.95 5.13
CA GLN A 254 0.37 -0.50 4.97
C GLN A 254 0.41 -1.24 6.31
N ALA A 255 0.99 -0.65 7.36
CA ALA A 255 1.11 -1.27 8.67
C ALA A 255 -0.16 -1.13 9.54
N CYS A 256 -0.82 0.04 9.53
CA CYS A 256 -1.84 0.35 10.52
C CYS A 256 -2.97 1.30 10.08
N ASP A 257 -3.26 1.50 8.79
CA ASP A 257 -4.41 2.32 8.35
C ASP A 257 -5.73 1.92 9.03
N LEU A 258 -5.96 0.61 9.22
CA LEU A 258 -7.15 0.09 9.92
C LEU A 258 -7.32 0.62 11.35
N LEU A 259 -6.24 1.06 12.01
CA LEU A 259 -6.23 1.59 13.38
C LEU A 259 -6.39 3.11 13.43
N LEU A 260 -6.33 3.80 12.29
CA LEU A 260 -6.48 5.25 12.25
C LEU A 260 -7.92 5.63 12.54
N SER A 261 -8.12 6.53 13.51
CA SER A 261 -9.43 7.13 13.76
C SER A 261 -9.92 7.88 12.51
N PRO A 262 -11.23 8.01 12.30
CA PRO A 262 -11.78 8.75 11.17
C PRO A 262 -11.20 10.18 11.07
N GLN A 263 -11.09 10.86 12.21
CA GLN A 263 -10.59 12.22 12.31
C GLN A 263 -9.09 12.30 11.98
N LEU A 264 -8.29 11.35 12.46
CA LEU A 264 -6.87 11.32 12.16
C LEU A 264 -6.62 11.00 10.68
N ARG A 265 -7.33 10.02 10.10
CA ARG A 265 -7.23 9.71 8.66
C ARG A 265 -7.59 10.91 7.80
N ALA A 266 -8.68 11.60 8.12
CA ALA A 266 -9.06 12.85 7.45
C ALA A 266 -8.02 13.95 7.64
N GLY A 267 -7.47 14.10 8.86
CA GLY A 267 -6.40 15.04 9.19
C GLY A 267 -5.14 14.81 8.35
N LEU A 268 -4.69 13.55 8.22
CA LEU A 268 -3.53 13.18 7.39
C LEU A 268 -3.74 13.55 5.92
N LEU A 269 -4.91 13.23 5.37
CA LEU A 269 -5.26 13.55 3.98
C LEU A 269 -5.30 15.08 3.74
N ARG A 270 -5.77 15.86 4.71
CA ARG A 270 -5.72 17.33 4.66
C ARG A 270 -4.31 17.87 4.81
N ALA A 271 -3.51 17.30 5.70
CA ALA A 271 -2.13 17.69 5.94
C ALA A 271 -1.30 17.61 4.65
N PHE A 272 -1.49 16.57 3.84
CA PHE A 272 -0.78 16.41 2.56
C PHE A 272 -1.03 17.54 1.55
N GLN A 273 -2.11 18.30 1.67
CA GLN A 273 -2.34 19.47 0.80
C GLN A 273 -1.30 20.58 1.00
N GLY A 274 -0.57 20.56 2.13
CA GLY A 274 0.56 21.46 2.41
C GLY A 274 1.91 20.96 1.89
N MET A 275 1.95 19.83 1.18
CA MET A 275 3.13 19.36 0.45
C MET A 275 3.10 19.90 -0.97
N ASP A 276 4.27 20.13 -1.55
CA ASP A 276 4.40 20.33 -2.99
C ASP A 276 4.60 18.96 -3.68
N GLY A 277 4.60 18.92 -5.01
CA GLY A 277 4.94 17.73 -5.80
C GLY A 277 3.82 16.70 -5.98
N LEU A 278 2.60 16.99 -5.51
CA LEU A 278 1.48 16.06 -5.59
C LEU A 278 0.64 16.21 -6.87
N THR A 279 0.35 15.06 -7.48
CA THR A 279 -0.61 14.93 -8.59
C THR A 279 -1.62 13.83 -8.28
N ALA A 280 -2.86 13.99 -8.74
CA ALA A 280 -3.87 12.95 -8.67
C ALA A 280 -4.06 12.27 -10.02
N GLY A 281 -4.51 11.02 -9.98
CA GLY A 281 -4.93 10.22 -11.12
C GLY A 281 -5.81 9.08 -10.65
N THR A 282 -6.24 8.23 -11.58
CA THR A 282 -6.93 7.00 -11.25
C THR A 282 -6.13 5.78 -11.69
N VAL A 283 -6.35 4.67 -11.00
CA VAL A 283 -5.77 3.37 -11.31
C VAL A 283 -6.86 2.33 -11.25
N THR A 284 -6.99 1.51 -12.30
CA THR A 284 -7.93 0.40 -12.31
C THR A 284 -7.20 -0.91 -12.03
N ILE A 285 -7.69 -1.68 -11.05
CA ILE A 285 -7.20 -3.02 -10.70
C ILE A 285 -8.42 -3.93 -10.55
N ASP A 286 -8.49 -5.03 -11.31
CA ASP A 286 -9.62 -5.96 -11.29
C ASP A 286 -10.99 -5.26 -11.39
N ASP A 287 -11.11 -4.32 -12.33
CA ASP A 287 -12.29 -3.46 -12.55
C ASP A 287 -12.68 -2.53 -11.38
N ILE A 288 -11.82 -2.41 -10.36
CA ILE A 288 -11.97 -1.44 -9.26
C ILE A 288 -11.15 -0.21 -9.59
N GLU A 289 -11.80 0.95 -9.65
CA GLU A 289 -11.14 2.25 -9.80
C GLU A 289 -10.69 2.77 -8.43
N LEU A 290 -9.40 3.08 -8.34
CA LEU A 290 -8.75 3.63 -7.15
C LEU A 290 -8.26 5.05 -7.44
N VAL A 291 -8.28 5.90 -6.41
CA VAL A 291 -7.66 7.23 -6.45
C VAL A 291 -6.17 7.05 -6.19
N ALA A 292 -5.32 7.44 -7.13
CA ALA A 292 -3.89 7.45 -6.95
C ALA A 292 -3.41 8.88 -6.68
N ILE A 293 -2.71 9.06 -5.57
CA ILE A 293 -1.99 10.30 -5.27
C ILE A 293 -0.50 10.02 -5.44
N ARG A 294 0.14 10.74 -6.36
CA ARG A 294 1.56 10.62 -6.68
C ARG A 294 2.33 11.80 -6.09
N HIS A 295 3.38 11.53 -5.34
CA HIS A 295 4.43 12.50 -5.04
C HIS A 295 5.62 12.26 -5.98
N THR A 296 6.02 13.31 -6.72
CA THR A 296 7.15 13.24 -7.65
C THR A 296 8.28 14.13 -7.17
N ASP A 297 9.48 13.56 -7.03
CA ASP A 297 10.68 14.30 -6.64
C ASP A 297 11.88 13.82 -7.45
N GLY A 298 12.43 14.73 -8.26
CA GLY A 298 13.56 14.46 -9.14
C GLY A 298 13.32 13.23 -10.04
N ARG A 299 14.02 12.14 -9.71
CA ARG A 299 14.04 10.88 -10.48
C ARG A 299 13.19 9.77 -9.86
N SER A 300 12.39 10.08 -8.85
CA SER A 300 11.53 9.12 -8.17
C SER A 300 10.09 9.62 -8.14
N ALA A 301 9.14 8.71 -8.32
CA ALA A 301 7.75 8.97 -7.99
C ALA A 301 7.19 7.82 -7.15
N VAL A 302 6.48 8.18 -6.10
CA VAL A 302 5.80 7.23 -5.21
C VAL A 302 4.32 7.57 -5.19
N GLU A 303 3.49 6.56 -5.33
CA GLU A 303 2.04 6.67 -5.33
C GLU A 303 1.45 5.89 -4.18
N ILE A 304 0.45 6.49 -3.53
CA ILE A 304 -0.44 5.79 -2.61
C ILE A 304 -1.79 5.68 -3.30
N LEU A 305 -2.35 4.47 -3.27
CA LEU A 305 -3.63 4.12 -3.88
C LEU A 305 -4.68 4.08 -2.78
N PHE A 306 -5.73 4.88 -2.95
CA PHE A 306 -6.85 4.97 -2.01
C PHE A 306 -8.12 4.41 -2.65
N ASP A 307 -8.87 3.66 -1.87
CA ASP A 307 -10.25 3.30 -2.22
C ASP A 307 -11.13 4.55 -2.08
N PRO A 308 -11.79 5.04 -3.15
CA PRO A 308 -12.62 6.24 -3.07
C PRO A 308 -13.84 6.09 -2.14
N VAL A 309 -14.26 4.85 -1.83
CA VAL A 309 -15.45 4.58 -1.01
C VAL A 309 -15.14 4.64 0.48
N THR A 310 -13.96 4.17 0.89
CA THR A 310 -13.56 4.08 2.31
C THR A 310 -12.46 5.06 2.68
N ALA A 311 -11.82 5.69 1.69
CA ALA A 311 -10.59 6.46 1.82
C ALA A 311 -9.43 5.69 2.47
N TRP A 312 -9.52 4.35 2.53
CA TRP A 312 -8.42 3.51 2.97
C TRP A 312 -7.34 3.48 1.91
N ALA A 313 -6.09 3.56 2.36
CA ALA A 313 -4.95 3.26 1.54
C ALA A 313 -4.89 1.74 1.33
N VAL A 314 -4.99 1.31 0.09
CA VAL A 314 -5.09 -0.10 -0.31
C VAL A 314 -3.92 -0.55 -1.15
N GLY A 315 -2.99 0.35 -1.47
CA GLY A 315 -1.84 0.02 -2.28
C GLY A 315 -0.83 1.14 -2.44
N ARG A 316 0.32 0.81 -3.02
CA ARG A 316 1.35 1.77 -3.40
C ARG A 316 2.02 1.36 -4.70
N ARG A 317 2.61 2.34 -5.39
CA ARG A 317 3.51 2.11 -6.52
C ARG A 317 4.76 2.95 -6.38
N SER A 318 5.87 2.43 -6.87
CA SER A 318 7.13 3.15 -6.99
C SER A 318 7.55 3.14 -8.45
N ILE A 319 7.90 4.31 -8.96
CA ILE A 319 8.25 4.55 -10.35
C ILE A 319 9.66 5.13 -10.36
N ASP A 320 10.56 4.45 -11.06
CA ASP A 320 11.89 5.00 -11.35
C ASP A 320 11.80 5.89 -12.60
N LEU A 321 12.14 7.16 -12.44
CA LEU A 321 12.19 8.16 -13.51
C LEU A 321 13.65 8.48 -13.91
N SER A 322 14.64 7.81 -13.31
CA SER A 322 16.06 8.06 -13.60
C SER A 322 16.47 7.66 -15.01
N GLY A 323 15.81 6.64 -15.57
CA GLY A 323 16.23 5.97 -16.80
C GLY A 323 17.53 5.17 -16.65
N GLU A 324 18.10 5.08 -15.44
CA GLU A 324 19.32 4.32 -15.16
C GLU A 324 19.03 2.82 -15.02
N VAL A 325 17.81 2.48 -14.60
CA VAL A 325 17.32 1.10 -14.53
C VAL A 325 16.40 0.79 -15.70
N THR A 326 16.74 -0.24 -16.46
CA THR A 326 15.85 -0.84 -17.45
C THR A 326 14.97 -1.87 -16.76
N LEU A 327 13.69 -1.58 -16.62
CA LEU A 327 12.73 -2.53 -16.08
C LEU A 327 12.18 -3.42 -17.21
N VAL A 328 12.17 -4.72 -16.98
CA VAL A 328 11.53 -5.70 -17.85
C VAL A 328 10.16 -6.03 -17.25
N PRO A 329 9.05 -5.83 -17.99
CA PRO A 329 7.71 -6.11 -17.48
C PRO A 329 7.55 -7.61 -17.16
N PRO A 330 6.58 -7.97 -16.31
CA PRO A 330 6.33 -9.36 -15.99
C PRO A 330 5.82 -10.14 -17.21
N ASP A 331 6.24 -11.40 -17.32
CA ASP A 331 5.76 -12.35 -18.32
C ASP A 331 5.65 -13.75 -17.68
N PRO A 332 4.43 -14.27 -17.42
CA PRO A 332 3.13 -13.59 -17.55
C PRO A 332 2.88 -12.55 -16.45
N GLY A 333 1.98 -11.58 -16.66
CA GLY A 333 1.56 -10.63 -15.63
C GLY A 333 0.88 -9.36 -16.17
N PRO A 334 0.59 -8.39 -15.27
CA PRO A 334 -0.01 -7.12 -15.65
C PRO A 334 0.95 -6.27 -16.48
N LYS A 335 0.38 -5.55 -17.44
CA LYS A 335 1.06 -4.44 -18.09
C LYS A 335 0.94 -3.20 -17.21
N PHE A 336 2.07 -2.60 -16.86
CA PHE A 336 2.11 -1.36 -16.12
C PHE A 336 2.37 -0.18 -17.07
N GLU A 337 1.55 0.87 -16.96
CA GLU A 337 1.72 2.10 -17.71
C GLU A 337 1.60 3.32 -16.76
N PRO A 338 2.72 3.99 -16.39
CA PRO A 338 4.12 3.64 -16.72
C PRO A 338 4.60 2.37 -16.02
N LEU A 339 5.74 1.82 -16.47
CA LEU A 339 6.37 0.67 -15.82
C LEU A 339 6.85 1.04 -14.41
N VAL A 340 6.65 0.14 -13.45
CA VAL A 340 6.88 0.36 -12.01
C VAL A 340 7.99 -0.54 -11.48
N SER A 341 8.82 -0.02 -10.58
CA SER A 341 9.79 -0.83 -9.82
C SER A 341 9.10 -1.57 -8.67
N TYR A 342 7.96 -1.06 -8.21
CA TYR A 342 7.13 -1.72 -7.22
C TYR A 342 5.66 -1.38 -7.45
N HIS A 343 4.78 -2.37 -7.31
CA HIS A 343 3.34 -2.20 -7.18
C HIS A 343 2.84 -3.23 -6.17
N GLY A 344 2.21 -2.78 -5.10
CA GLY A 344 1.60 -3.68 -4.13
C GLY A 344 0.23 -3.16 -3.76
N THR A 345 -0.73 -4.06 -3.64
CA THR A 345 -1.99 -3.82 -2.94
C THR A 345 -1.97 -4.59 -1.64
N TRP A 346 -2.67 -4.12 -0.62
CA TRP A 346 -2.72 -4.81 0.66
C TRP A 346 -4.12 -4.84 1.24
N ARG A 347 -4.33 -5.82 2.11
CA ARG A 347 -5.48 -5.92 3.02
C ARG A 347 -4.95 -6.09 4.43
N GLN A 348 -5.65 -5.48 5.38
CA GLN A 348 -5.30 -5.61 6.78
C GLN A 348 -6.45 -6.27 7.55
N SER A 349 -6.08 -7.00 8.60
CA SER A 349 -7.01 -7.70 9.48
C SER A 349 -6.43 -7.77 10.88
N ILE A 350 -7.29 -7.93 11.89
CA ILE A 350 -6.88 -8.17 13.27
C ILE A 350 -6.97 -9.66 13.55
N VAL A 351 -5.91 -10.25 14.10
CA VAL A 351 -5.81 -11.69 14.40
C VAL A 351 -5.33 -11.90 15.83
N ALA A 352 -5.74 -12.99 16.48
CA ALA A 352 -5.36 -13.24 17.87
C ALA A 352 -3.92 -13.74 18.02
N THR A 353 -3.39 -14.44 17.01
CA THR A 353 -2.04 -15.03 17.07
C THR A 353 -1.35 -15.05 15.70
N VAL A 354 -0.04 -15.29 15.67
CA VAL A 354 0.76 -15.43 14.43
C VAL A 354 0.44 -16.69 13.61
N ASP A 355 -0.32 -17.62 14.20
CA ASP A 355 -0.70 -18.91 13.58
C ASP A 355 -2.13 -18.91 13.05
N GLU A 356 -2.90 -17.87 13.39
CA GLU A 356 -4.24 -17.67 12.85
C GLU A 356 -4.12 -17.11 11.43
N ARG A 357 -4.75 -17.82 10.49
CA ARG A 357 -4.78 -17.53 9.06
C ARG A 357 -6.21 -17.40 8.57
#